data_AF-A0A958AIY4-F1
#
_entry.id   AF-A0A958AIY4-F1
#
_cell.length_a   1.000
_cell.length_b   1.000
_cell.length_c   1.000
_cell.angle_alpha   90.00
_cell.angle_beta   90.00
_cell.angle_gamma   90.00
#
_symmetry.space_group_name_H-M   'P 1'
#
loop_
_entity.id
_entity.type
_entity.pdbx_description
1 polymer ?
#
loop_
_entity_poly.entity_id
_entity_poly.type
_entity_poly.pdbx_seq_one_letter_code
_entity_poly.pdbx_strand_id
1 'polypeptide(L)'
;PGEELNTTALAQYLTTHLPACTGALQLSQFPSGFSNLTYLLRMGDREMVLRRPPFGANIRSAHDMGREYRVLSGLRRVYHKVPEP
;
A
#
# COMPACT_ATOMS: atom_id res chain seq x y z
N PRO A 1 -13.80 -12.08 -3.95
CA PRO A 1 -13.00 -13.30 -4.25
C PRO A 1 -12.10 -13.06 -5.47
N GLY A 2 -10.78 -13.23 -5.33
CA GLY A 2 -9.81 -13.06 -6.42
C GLY A 2 -8.83 -11.89 -6.28
N GLU A 3 -8.98 -11.06 -5.24
CA GLU A 3 -8.06 -9.95 -4.92
C GLU A 3 -7.24 -10.18 -3.65
N GLU A 4 -7.18 -11.42 -3.20
CA GLU A 4 -6.47 -11.82 -2.00
C GLU A 4 -4.96 -11.66 -2.18
N LEU A 5 -4.31 -11.06 -1.18
CA LEU A 5 -2.86 -10.91 -1.17
C LEU A 5 -2.23 -12.12 -0.49
N ASN A 6 -1.11 -12.58 -1.04
CA ASN A 6 -0.27 -13.56 -0.36
C ASN A 6 0.39 -12.91 0.86
N THR A 7 -0.21 -13.14 2.03
CA THR A 7 0.20 -12.53 3.31
C THR A 7 1.60 -12.95 3.73
N THR A 8 2.01 -14.19 3.46
CA THR A 8 3.37 -14.69 3.78
C THR A 8 4.43 -13.96 2.97
N ALA A 9 4.25 -13.87 1.65
CA ALA A 9 5.18 -13.17 0.77
C ALA A 9 5.22 -11.66 1.09
N LEU A 10 4.06 -11.07 1.38
CA LEU A 10 3.97 -9.66 1.78
C LEU A 10 4.68 -9.40 3.11
N ALA A 11 4.48 -10.24 4.12
CA ALA A 11 5.17 -10.11 5.40
C ALA A 11 6.69 -10.19 5.25
N GLN A 12 7.20 -11.14 4.45
CA GLN A 12 8.63 -11.26 4.17
C GLN A 12 9.18 -10.01 3.48
N TYR A 13 8.47 -9.48 2.48
CA TYR A 13 8.84 -8.25 1.79
C TYR A 13 8.89 -7.06 2.75
N LEU A 14 7.86 -6.89 3.60
CA LEU A 14 7.80 -5.79 4.56
C LEU A 14 8.93 -5.86 5.58
N THR A 15 9.22 -7.04 6.15
CA THR A 15 10.33 -7.21 7.09
C THR A 15 11.69 -6.88 6.44
N THR A 16 11.84 -7.16 5.15
CA THR A 16 13.08 -6.89 4.40
C THR A 16 13.29 -5.40 4.14
N HIS A 17 12.22 -4.67 3.79
CA HIS A 17 12.30 -3.26 3.38
C HIS A 17 11.97 -2.26 4.50
N LEU A 18 11.26 -2.70 5.54
CA LEU A 18 10.85 -1.93 6.69
C LEU A 18 11.24 -2.69 7.97
N PRO A 19 12.54 -2.75 8.32
CA PRO A 19 13.03 -3.58 9.44
C PRO A 19 12.48 -3.12 10.80
N ALA A 20 11.97 -1.89 10.90
CA ALA A 20 11.30 -1.38 12.09
C ALA A 20 9.86 -1.91 12.27
N CYS A 21 9.28 -2.55 11.25
CA CYS A 21 8.00 -3.24 11.38
C CYS A 21 8.27 -4.66 11.87
N THR A 22 7.79 -4.99 13.07
CA THR A 22 7.99 -6.30 13.70
C THR A 22 6.65 -6.90 14.13
N GLY A 23 6.53 -8.23 14.10
CA GLY A 23 5.34 -8.94 14.55
C GLY A 23 4.52 -9.54 13.40
N ALA A 24 3.35 -10.10 13.73
CA ALA A 24 2.49 -10.74 12.75
C ALA A 24 1.75 -9.70 11.90
N LEU A 25 1.72 -9.92 10.58
CA LEU A 25 0.97 -9.09 9.64
C LEU A 25 -0.54 -9.38 9.76
N GLN A 26 -1.31 -8.34 10.04
CA GLN A 26 -2.77 -8.34 9.91
C GLN A 26 -3.15 -7.51 8.68
N LEU A 27 -4.08 -8.02 7.88
CA LEU A 27 -4.49 -7.43 6.62
C LEU A 27 -6.02 -7.26 6.61
N SER A 28 -6.50 -6.06 6.29
CA SER A 28 -7.92 -5.82 6.01
C SER A 28 -8.08 -4.90 4.80
N GLN A 29 -8.99 -5.26 3.89
CA GLN A 29 -9.29 -4.43 2.71
C GLN A 29 -10.29 -3.33 3.08
N PHE A 30 -10.05 -2.10 2.61
CA PHE A 30 -11.05 -1.04 2.70
C PHE A 30 -12.17 -1.31 1.68
N PRO A 31 -13.45 -1.17 2.07
CA PRO A 31 -14.59 -1.53 1.22
C PRO A 31 -14.78 -0.58 0.03
N SER A 32 -14.20 0.62 0.09
CA SER A 32 -14.36 1.68 -0.90
C SER A 32 -13.05 2.00 -1.61
N GLY A 33 -13.03 1.88 -2.93
CA GLY A 33 -11.88 2.22 -3.77
C GLY A 33 -12.02 1.64 -5.17
N PHE A 34 -12.70 2.35 -6.06
CA PHE A 34 -12.99 1.82 -7.41
C PHE A 34 -11.78 1.89 -8.37
N SER A 35 -10.80 2.76 -8.10
CA SER A 35 -9.63 2.91 -8.97
C SER A 35 -8.47 2.01 -8.52
N ASN A 36 -8.03 2.08 -7.26
CA ASN A 36 -6.99 1.20 -6.73
C ASN A 36 -7.49 0.49 -5.48
N LEU A 37 -7.11 -0.77 -5.35
CA LEU A 37 -7.34 -1.56 -4.15
C LEU A 37 -6.52 -0.98 -3.01
N THR A 38 -7.17 -0.77 -1.87
CA THR A 38 -6.55 -0.18 -0.69
C THR A 38 -6.72 -1.14 0.48
N TYR A 39 -5.63 -1.39 1.19
CA TYR A 39 -5.60 -2.29 2.34
C TYR A 39 -4.96 -1.59 3.53
N LEU A 40 -5.49 -1.86 4.72
CA LEU A 40 -4.84 -1.57 5.99
C LEU A 40 -3.93 -2.75 6.34
N LEU A 41 -2.67 -2.46 6.58
CA LEU A 41 -1.69 -3.38 7.14
C LEU A 41 -1.45 -2.99 8.59
N ARG A 42 -1.48 -3.96 9.51
CA ARG A 42 -0.99 -3.77 10.88
C ARG A 42 0.14 -4.76 11.13
N MET A 43 1.26 -4.27 11.65
CA MET A 43 2.40 -5.11 12.01
C MET A 43 3.08 -4.54 13.26
N GLY A 44 2.84 -5.19 14.40
CA GLY A 44 3.20 -4.65 15.71
C GLY A 44 2.46 -3.35 15.98
N ASP A 45 3.19 -2.29 16.35
CA ASP A 45 2.63 -0.96 16.64
C ASP A 45 2.49 -0.07 15.40
N ARG A 46 2.79 -0.60 14.20
CA ARG A 46 2.72 0.16 12.95
C ARG A 46 1.47 -0.17 12.16
N GLU A 47 0.78 0.88 11.74
CA GLU A 47 -0.29 0.83 10.75
C GLU A 47 0.21 1.44 9.43
N MET A 48 -0.08 0.78 8.32
CA MET A 48 0.32 1.22 6.98
C MET A 48 -0.84 1.04 6.00
N VAL A 49 -0.83 1.83 4.94
CA VAL A 49 -1.80 1.71 3.85
C VAL A 49 -1.09 1.17 2.62
N LEU A 50 -1.52 0.00 2.13
CA LEU A 50 -1.07 -0.57 0.87
C LEU A 50 -2.06 -0.22 -0.23
N ARG A 51 -1.57 0.35 -1.33
CA ARG A 51 -2.36 0.70 -2.51
C ARG A 51 -1.80 -0.02 -3.73
N ARG A 52 -2.68 -0.61 -4.53
CA ARG A 52 -2.28 -1.29 -5.78
C ARG A 52 -3.39 -1.28 -6.84
N PRO A 53 -3.05 -1.49 -8.11
CA PRO A 53 -4.05 -1.72 -9.15
C PRO A 53 -4.85 -3.01 -8.92
N PRO A 54 -6.11 -3.07 -9.37
CA PRO A 54 -6.87 -4.31 -9.46
C PRO A 54 -6.16 -5.37 -10.32
N PHE A 55 -6.44 -6.65 -10.06
CA PHE A 55 -5.95 -7.71 -10.94
C PHE A 55 -6.53 -7.54 -12.36
N GLY A 56 -5.68 -7.65 -13.39
CA GLY A 56 -6.11 -7.50 -14.78
C GLY A 56 -6.39 -6.05 -15.23
N ALA A 57 -6.08 -5.03 -14.41
CA ALA A 57 -6.19 -3.64 -14.82
C ALA A 57 -5.20 -3.32 -15.96
N ASN A 58 -5.70 -3.32 -17.20
CA ASN A 58 -4.88 -3.13 -18.41
C ASN A 58 -4.70 -1.67 -18.84
N ILE A 59 -5.41 -0.73 -18.21
CA ILE A 59 -5.30 0.71 -18.53
C ILE A 59 -4.12 1.31 -17.75
N ARG A 60 -2.91 1.16 -18.28
CA ARG A 60 -1.63 1.53 -17.62
C ARG A 60 -1.59 2.95 -17.04
N SER A 61 -2.22 3.93 -17.69
CA SER A 61 -2.15 5.32 -17.22
C SER A 61 -3.00 5.59 -15.98
N ALA A 62 -4.15 4.91 -15.84
CA ALA A 62 -5.12 5.17 -14.77
C ALA A 62 -4.65 4.64 -13.40
N HIS A 63 -3.79 3.62 -13.39
CA HIS A 63 -3.35 2.91 -12.17
C HIS A 63 -1.84 2.97 -11.92
N ASP A 64 -1.19 4.03 -12.37
CA ASP A 64 0.25 4.23 -12.19
C ASP A 64 0.59 4.64 -10.75
N MET A 65 0.79 3.64 -9.89
CA MET A 65 1.19 3.84 -8.49
C MET A 65 2.56 4.49 -8.35
N GLY A 66 3.44 4.34 -9.36
CA GLY A 66 4.76 4.99 -9.37
C GLY A 66 4.66 6.51 -9.55
N ARG A 67 3.69 6.98 -10.35
CA ARG A 67 3.35 8.40 -10.43
C ARG A 67 2.75 8.91 -9.13
N GLU A 68 1.85 8.15 -8.50
CA GLU A 68 1.28 8.52 -7.18
C GLU A 68 2.38 8.69 -6.12
N TYR A 69 3.29 7.72 -6.00
CA TYR A 69 4.45 7.78 -5.10
C TYR A 69 5.32 9.02 -5.35
N ARG A 70 5.66 9.30 -6.62
CA ARG A 70 6.48 10.47 -6.99
C ARG A 70 5.82 11.78 -6.61
N VAL A 71 4.51 11.92 -6.86
CA VAL A 71 3.75 13.13 -6.53
C VAL A 71 3.68 13.33 -5.02
N LEU A 72 3.31 12.29 -4.26
CA LEU A 72 3.24 12.38 -2.79
C LEU A 72 4.62 12.69 -2.17
N SER A 73 5.69 12.07 -2.69
CA SER A 73 7.06 12.30 -2.23
C SER A 73 7.52 13.74 -2.46
N GLY A 74 7.13 14.34 -3.60
CA GLY A 74 7.39 15.74 -3.88
C GLY A 74 6.56 16.67 -2.98
N LEU A 75 5.27 16.39 -2.83
CA LEU A 75 4.34 17.18 -2.01
C LEU A 75 4.73 17.17 -0.53
N ARG A 76 5.22 16.05 0.00
CA ARG A 76 5.60 15.90 1.41
C ARG A 76 6.62 16.94 1.89
N ARG A 77 7.42 17.50 0.98
CA ARG A 77 8.41 18.54 1.26
C ARG A 77 7.80 19.92 1.51
N VAL A 78 6.63 20.19 0.94
CA VAL A 78 5.99 21.51 0.96
C VAL A 78 4.61 21.51 1.63
N TYR A 79 4.01 20.34 1.84
CA TYR A 79 2.69 20.20 2.42
C TYR A 79 2.65 18.98 3.36
N HIS A 80 2.75 19.22 4.65
CA HIS A 80 2.92 18.18 5.70
C HIS A 80 1.64 17.42 6.07
N LYS A 81 0.50 17.74 5.42
CA LYS A 81 -0.76 17.00 5.60
C LYS A 81 -0.95 15.86 4.59
N VAL A 82 0.00 15.63 3.67
CA VAL A 82 0.01 14.41 2.85
C VAL A 82 0.58 13.22 3.63
N PRO A 83 0.18 11.98 3.27
CA PRO A 83 0.79 10.78 3.84
C PRO A 83 2.29 10.69 3.53
N GLU A 84 2.99 9.94 4.38
CA GLU A 84 4.39 9.53 4.15
C GLU A 84 4.43 8.36 3.16
N PRO A 85 5.06 8.51 1.98
CA PRO A 85 5.16 7.47 0.94
C PRO A 85 6.24 6.43 1.20
#